data_AF-A0A522VNW6-F1
#
_entry.id   AF-A0A522VNW6-F1
#
_cell.length_a   1.000
_cell.length_b   1.000
_cell.length_c   1.000
_cell.angle_alpha   90.00
_cell.angle_beta   90.00
_cell.angle_gamma   90.00
#
_symmetry.space_group_name_H-M   'P 1'
#
loop_
_entity.id
_entity.type
_entity.pdbx_description
1 polymer ?
#
loop_
_entity_poly.entity_id
_entity_poly.type
_entity_poly.pdbx_seq_one_letter_code
_entity_poly.pdbx_strand_id
1 'polypeptide(L)'
;MPDMNSNYSDDRWGNIDADIYDWSIKVFRALRKMLSVNVQMDAASQINQGDIFLFNHFSRFETFIPQYMIYEQTGDYCCSIASSEFFVGDTLLANYLKNVGAVPHDHPRLFSLLAGQIIRGRKVIIFPEGGMVKDRRVLDKRGHYSIYSRITGERRKQHTGPAVLAQGLETFKACVRNAYKNKNTALLMHWKNEFEVDNLEQLLMQALKPTLIVPANITFYPIRSTENILHKGVEMLSKGLSLRQTEELLIEGNIIFKDTDMHIRMGKPVAPYHVWHWWNRSLLERCTVGFCSLDDAFDFHADAKTWKQKLFRYYFKKNAAIARNLYMEEMYANVTINLCHLASTLIMHSLEQNQEKIEKQQFHTTLYIAIKLLQKNTAIHLHPGLINPDDYRKLLHGHNERFDQFIHAAEHCGLIVADKNQYFFTPKLREEYDFDAIRMENPIAVYNNETKPIKAVLDAVTTAADMAANAEPAAFADWYFDDETLSLAYDRALYLDAVHDELNKRETAHLDPQPFFLAPQNPNGTGILLVHGLLASPAELRAYGEHL
;
A
#
# COMPACT_ATOMS: atom_id res chain seq x y z
N MET A 1 -41.47 15.03 -1.99
CA MET A 1 -40.11 14.60 -1.59
C MET A 1 -40.27 13.22 -1.00
N PRO A 2 -39.76 12.15 -1.63
CA PRO A 2 -39.83 10.81 -1.06
C PRO A 2 -38.83 10.69 0.09
N ASP A 3 -39.25 10.08 1.19
CA ASP A 3 -38.43 9.79 2.37
C ASP A 3 -37.20 8.96 2.00
N MET A 4 -35.99 9.54 2.12
CA MET A 4 -34.72 8.81 2.02
C MET A 4 -34.42 7.93 3.26
N ASN A 5 -35.32 7.88 4.24
CA ASN A 5 -35.14 7.11 5.48
C ASN A 5 -35.56 5.62 5.38
N SER A 6 -36.11 5.14 4.26
CA SER A 6 -36.59 3.75 4.17
C SER A 6 -35.54 2.72 3.72
N ASN A 7 -34.34 3.14 3.30
CA ASN A 7 -33.36 2.21 2.71
C ASN A 7 -32.52 1.39 3.72
N TYR A 8 -32.57 1.72 5.02
CA TYR A 8 -31.68 1.12 6.04
C TYR A 8 -32.42 0.45 7.22
N SER A 9 -33.68 0.04 7.03
CA SER A 9 -34.56 -0.49 8.09
C SER A 9 -34.25 -1.92 8.56
N ASP A 10 -33.29 -2.62 7.96
CA ASP A 10 -32.93 -4.00 8.31
C ASP A 10 -31.81 -4.03 9.37
N ASP A 11 -32.12 -4.49 10.59
CA ASP A 11 -31.21 -4.54 11.76
C ASP A 11 -29.94 -5.41 11.56
N ARG A 12 -29.81 -6.12 10.44
CA ARG A 12 -28.68 -7.04 10.16
C ARG A 12 -27.39 -6.39 9.64
N TRP A 13 -27.28 -5.06 9.64
CA TRP A 13 -26.06 -4.40 9.17
C TRP A 13 -24.85 -4.70 10.06
N GLY A 14 -23.74 -5.10 9.44
CA GLY A 14 -22.50 -5.44 10.15
C GLY A 14 -22.43 -6.88 10.67
N ASN A 15 -23.44 -7.73 10.46
CA ASN A 15 -23.30 -9.16 10.74
C ASN A 15 -22.67 -9.86 9.54
N ILE A 16 -21.45 -10.36 9.73
CA ILE A 16 -20.73 -11.15 8.74
C ILE A 16 -21.27 -12.58 8.79
N ASP A 17 -21.74 -13.06 7.64
CA ASP A 17 -22.07 -14.47 7.42
C ASP A 17 -20.76 -15.24 7.15
N ALA A 18 -20.36 -16.06 8.12
CA ALA A 18 -19.09 -16.79 8.07
C ALA A 18 -19.00 -17.74 6.88
N ASP A 19 -20.09 -18.42 6.52
CA ASP A 19 -20.11 -19.38 5.42
C ASP A 19 -19.92 -18.67 4.07
N ILE A 20 -20.62 -17.55 3.87
CA ILE A 20 -20.48 -16.72 2.66
C ILE A 20 -19.08 -16.11 2.60
N TYR A 21 -18.57 -15.57 3.71
CA TYR A 21 -17.25 -14.96 3.76
C TYR A 21 -16.14 -15.99 3.45
N ASP A 22 -16.17 -17.16 4.08
CA ASP A 22 -15.19 -18.23 3.87
C ASP A 22 -15.26 -18.80 2.44
N TRP A 23 -16.47 -18.84 1.84
CA TRP A 23 -16.63 -19.16 0.42
C TRP A 23 -15.96 -18.10 -0.47
N SER A 24 -16.15 -16.81 -0.17
CA SER A 24 -15.51 -15.71 -0.90
C SER A 24 -13.99 -15.81 -0.84
N ILE A 25 -13.42 -16.17 0.31
CA ILE A 25 -11.97 -16.40 0.47
C ILE A 25 -11.49 -17.49 -0.50
N LYS A 26 -12.20 -18.61 -0.60
CA LYS A 26 -11.85 -19.71 -1.53
C LYS A 26 -11.90 -19.24 -2.99
N VAL A 27 -12.89 -18.44 -3.35
CA VAL A 27 -13.03 -17.84 -4.69
C VAL A 27 -11.86 -16.91 -4.98
N PHE A 28 -11.49 -16.03 -4.05
CA PHE A 28 -10.33 -15.13 -4.22
C PHE A 28 -9.02 -15.89 -4.39
N ARG A 29 -8.82 -16.98 -3.64
CA ARG A 29 -7.63 -17.84 -3.80
C ARG A 29 -7.56 -18.44 -5.21
N ALA A 30 -8.68 -18.88 -5.75
CA ALA A 30 -8.76 -19.40 -7.13
C ALA A 30 -8.50 -18.29 -8.17
N LEU A 31 -9.10 -17.12 -7.99
CA LEU A 31 -8.90 -15.96 -8.87
C LEU A 31 -7.44 -15.50 -8.88
N ARG A 32 -6.79 -15.39 -7.71
CA ARG A 32 -5.37 -15.02 -7.61
C ARG A 32 -4.48 -15.95 -8.45
N LYS A 33 -4.71 -17.26 -8.38
CA LYS A 33 -3.98 -18.26 -9.18
C LYS A 33 -4.25 -18.15 -10.67
N MET A 34 -5.49 -17.82 -11.06
CA MET A 34 -5.89 -17.67 -12.46
C MET A 34 -5.35 -16.37 -13.09
N LEU A 35 -5.27 -15.29 -12.32
CA LEU A 35 -4.95 -13.94 -12.79
C LEU A 35 -3.45 -13.63 -12.79
N SER A 36 -2.61 -14.58 -12.34
CA SER A 36 -1.15 -14.43 -12.19
C SER A 36 -0.75 -13.13 -11.47
N VAL A 37 -1.54 -12.70 -10.47
CA VAL A 37 -1.20 -11.53 -9.66
C VAL A 37 -0.34 -11.99 -8.49
N ASN A 38 0.91 -11.54 -8.48
CA ASN A 38 1.82 -11.77 -7.37
C ASN A 38 1.51 -10.75 -6.28
N VAL A 39 0.65 -11.13 -5.34
CA VAL A 39 0.36 -10.29 -4.17
C VAL A 39 1.36 -10.61 -3.07
N GLN A 40 2.20 -9.64 -2.72
CA GLN A 40 3.12 -9.70 -1.59
C GLN A 40 2.63 -8.73 -0.52
N MET A 41 2.57 -9.19 0.73
CA MET A 41 2.23 -8.33 1.86
C MET A 41 3.31 -8.40 2.91
N ASP A 42 3.91 -7.24 3.14
CA ASP A 42 4.90 -7.02 4.16
C ASP A 42 4.21 -6.48 5.40
N ALA A 43 3.87 -7.44 6.27
CA ALA A 43 3.32 -7.19 7.59
C ALA A 43 4.17 -7.95 8.61
N ALA A 44 4.67 -7.25 9.64
CA ALA A 44 5.30 -7.86 10.79
C ALA A 44 4.25 -7.98 11.91
N SER A 45 4.48 -7.33 13.06
CA SER A 45 3.53 -7.35 14.17
C SER A 45 2.27 -6.48 13.95
N GLN A 46 2.26 -5.62 12.92
CA GLN A 46 1.19 -4.64 12.70
C GLN A 46 -0.17 -5.27 12.49
N ILE A 47 -0.24 -6.40 11.78
CA ILE A 47 -1.51 -7.04 11.41
C ILE A 47 -2.28 -7.58 12.63
N ASN A 48 -1.55 -8.06 13.63
CA ASN A 48 -2.12 -8.56 14.88
C ASN A 48 -2.52 -7.40 15.82
N GLN A 49 -1.72 -6.33 15.83
CA GLN A 49 -1.93 -5.19 16.71
C GLN A 49 -3.04 -4.25 16.23
N GLY A 50 -3.19 -4.09 14.91
CA GLY A 50 -4.13 -3.17 14.27
C GLY A 50 -5.60 -3.53 14.47
N ASP A 51 -6.44 -2.50 14.45
CA ASP A 51 -7.91 -2.62 14.44
C ASP A 51 -8.52 -1.97 13.21
N ILE A 52 -7.94 -0.84 12.76
CA ILE A 52 -8.40 -0.07 11.60
C ILE A 52 -7.26 -0.02 10.57
N PHE A 53 -7.45 -0.60 9.41
CA PHE A 53 -6.46 -0.66 8.34
C PHE A 53 -6.82 0.31 7.22
N LEU A 54 -5.84 1.13 6.82
CA LEU A 54 -6.01 2.11 5.75
C LEU A 54 -5.24 1.69 4.52
N PHE A 55 -5.85 1.79 3.35
CA PHE A 55 -5.19 1.55 2.07
C PHE A 55 -5.44 2.73 1.13
N ASN A 56 -4.44 3.11 0.32
CA ASN A 56 -4.66 3.98 -0.83
C ASN A 56 -5.61 3.29 -1.82
N HIS A 57 -6.36 4.07 -2.58
CA HIS A 57 -7.40 3.56 -3.46
C HIS A 57 -7.10 3.93 -4.91
N PHE A 58 -6.52 3.03 -5.68
CA PHE A 58 -6.19 3.25 -7.09
C PHE A 58 -7.15 2.54 -8.04
N SER A 59 -7.67 1.38 -7.65
CA SER A 59 -8.66 0.60 -8.38
C SER A 59 -9.74 0.02 -7.47
N ARG A 60 -10.87 -0.36 -8.06
CA ARG A 60 -11.94 -1.07 -7.35
C ARG A 60 -11.57 -2.50 -6.99
N PHE A 61 -10.69 -3.15 -7.75
CA PHE A 61 -10.29 -4.53 -7.47
C PHE A 61 -9.54 -4.65 -6.13
N GLU A 62 -8.77 -3.63 -5.76
CA GLU A 62 -8.08 -3.53 -4.47
C GLU A 62 -9.01 -3.69 -3.27
N THR A 63 -10.29 -3.35 -3.37
CA THR A 63 -11.17 -3.26 -2.20
C THR A 63 -11.41 -4.58 -1.48
N PHE A 64 -11.25 -5.71 -2.19
CA PHE A 64 -11.45 -7.04 -1.62
C PHE A 64 -10.15 -7.73 -1.16
N ILE A 65 -9.00 -7.33 -1.71
CA ILE A 65 -7.73 -8.04 -1.50
C ILE A 65 -7.22 -7.92 -0.05
N PRO A 66 -7.20 -6.72 0.58
CA PRO A 66 -6.76 -6.59 1.96
C PRO A 66 -7.55 -7.44 2.96
N GLN A 67 -8.86 -7.55 2.75
CA GLN A 67 -9.75 -8.34 3.63
C GLN A 67 -9.35 -9.82 3.61
N TYR A 68 -9.10 -10.34 2.40
CA TYR A 68 -8.63 -11.71 2.19
C TYR A 68 -7.26 -11.94 2.83
N MET A 69 -6.33 -11.00 2.62
CA MET A 69 -4.96 -11.12 3.11
C MET A 69 -4.85 -11.09 4.64
N ILE A 70 -5.64 -10.22 5.29
CA ILE A 70 -5.72 -10.17 6.76
C ILE A 70 -6.31 -11.47 7.31
N TYR A 71 -7.38 -11.97 6.69
CA TYR A 71 -8.00 -13.23 7.10
C TYR A 71 -7.02 -14.42 6.95
N GLU A 72 -6.26 -14.53 5.86
CA GLU A 72 -5.30 -15.64 5.70
C GLU A 72 -4.18 -15.63 6.76
N GLN A 73 -3.77 -14.45 7.22
CA GLN A 73 -2.69 -14.33 8.20
C GLN A 73 -3.15 -14.42 9.66
N THR A 74 -4.37 -13.98 9.96
CA THR A 74 -4.85 -13.83 11.35
C THR A 74 -6.06 -14.70 11.69
N GLY A 75 -6.84 -15.12 10.69
CA GLY A 75 -8.17 -15.69 10.87
C GLY A 75 -9.26 -14.66 11.23
N ASP A 76 -8.90 -13.39 11.40
CA ASP A 76 -9.85 -12.35 11.79
C ASP A 76 -10.69 -11.90 10.59
N TYR A 77 -12.01 -11.88 10.76
CA TYR A 77 -12.93 -11.31 9.76
C TYR A 77 -12.73 -9.80 9.64
N CYS A 78 -12.93 -9.28 8.43
CA CYS A 78 -12.84 -7.86 8.14
C CYS A 78 -14.21 -7.29 7.74
N CYS A 79 -14.45 -6.04 8.08
CA CYS A 79 -15.53 -5.24 7.52
C CYS A 79 -14.96 -4.04 6.74
N SER A 80 -15.73 -3.51 5.80
CA SER A 80 -15.27 -2.43 4.91
C SER A 80 -16.35 -1.39 4.66
N ILE A 81 -15.94 -0.22 4.18
CA ILE A 81 -16.86 0.86 3.77
C ILE A 81 -17.00 0.84 2.25
N ALA A 82 -18.22 0.89 1.74
CA ALA A 82 -18.52 0.91 0.32
C ALA A 82 -19.43 2.08 -0.09
N SER A 83 -19.45 2.40 -1.39
CA SER A 83 -20.36 3.40 -1.95
C SER A 83 -21.82 2.97 -1.73
N SER A 84 -22.70 3.92 -1.38
CA SER A 84 -24.13 3.62 -1.18
C SER A 84 -24.83 3.21 -2.47
N GLU A 85 -24.27 3.56 -3.64
CA GLU A 85 -24.71 3.10 -4.96
C GLU A 85 -24.75 1.56 -5.08
N PHE A 86 -23.92 0.83 -4.33
CA PHE A 86 -23.92 -0.63 -4.33
C PHE A 86 -25.09 -1.25 -3.54
N PHE A 87 -25.80 -0.44 -2.76
CA PHE A 87 -26.91 -0.87 -1.90
C PHE A 87 -28.26 -0.28 -2.35
N VAL A 88 -28.31 0.29 -3.56
CA VAL A 88 -29.56 0.78 -4.15
C VAL A 88 -30.37 -0.42 -4.65
N GLY A 89 -31.44 -0.75 -3.93
CA GLY A 89 -32.33 -1.87 -4.22
C GLY A 89 -31.82 -3.23 -3.73
N ASP A 90 -32.72 -4.22 -3.67
CA ASP A 90 -32.40 -5.59 -3.23
C ASP A 90 -31.78 -6.42 -4.36
N THR A 91 -30.52 -6.14 -4.69
CA THR A 91 -29.75 -6.92 -5.66
C THR A 91 -28.99 -8.06 -4.99
N LEU A 92 -28.63 -9.10 -5.76
CA LEU A 92 -27.74 -10.17 -5.28
C LEU A 92 -26.41 -9.63 -4.76
N LEU A 93 -25.87 -8.61 -5.45
CA LEU A 93 -24.62 -7.96 -5.05
C LEU A 93 -24.77 -7.18 -3.74
N ALA A 94 -25.85 -6.39 -3.58
CA ALA A 94 -26.11 -5.64 -2.35
C ALA A 94 -26.20 -6.59 -1.15
N ASN A 95 -26.93 -7.69 -1.30
CA ASN A 95 -27.05 -8.73 -0.29
C ASN A 95 -25.72 -9.42 0.00
N TYR A 96 -24.96 -9.77 -1.04
CA TYR A 96 -23.63 -10.34 -0.89
C TYR A 96 -22.68 -9.41 -0.11
N LEU A 97 -22.58 -8.13 -0.53
CA LEU A 97 -21.74 -7.12 0.11
C LEU A 97 -22.12 -6.92 1.58
N LYS A 98 -23.42 -6.89 1.88
CA LYS A 98 -23.93 -6.82 3.26
C LYS A 98 -23.47 -8.03 4.09
N ASN A 99 -23.60 -9.24 3.54
CA ASN A 99 -23.24 -10.48 4.23
C ASN A 99 -21.73 -10.65 4.44
N VAL A 100 -20.89 -10.07 3.58
CA VAL A 100 -19.43 -10.06 3.78
C VAL A 100 -18.94 -8.87 4.61
N GLY A 101 -19.85 -8.10 5.23
CA GLY A 101 -19.49 -7.05 6.17
C GLY A 101 -19.18 -5.68 5.55
N ALA A 102 -19.64 -5.40 4.32
CA ALA A 102 -19.56 -4.06 3.75
C ALA A 102 -20.71 -3.17 4.26
N VAL A 103 -20.38 -1.94 4.65
CA VAL A 103 -21.32 -0.94 5.16
C VAL A 103 -21.32 0.31 4.27
N PRO A 104 -22.48 0.87 3.90
CA PRO A 104 -22.55 2.07 3.09
C PRO A 104 -21.97 3.29 3.82
N HIS A 105 -21.22 4.11 3.10
CA HIS A 105 -20.55 5.29 3.65
C HIS A 105 -21.50 6.38 4.21
N ASP A 106 -22.76 6.38 3.80
CA ASP A 106 -23.80 7.32 4.25
C ASP A 106 -24.73 6.71 5.31
N HIS A 107 -24.43 5.51 5.83
CA HIS A 107 -25.22 4.88 6.88
C HIS A 107 -25.21 5.76 8.15
N PRO A 108 -26.38 6.08 8.75
CA PRO A 108 -26.46 7.02 9.87
C PRO A 108 -25.70 6.54 11.12
N ARG A 109 -25.61 5.22 11.33
CA ARG A 109 -24.86 4.57 12.42
C ARG A 109 -23.52 3.98 11.98
N LEU A 110 -22.92 4.46 10.87
CA LEU A 110 -21.69 3.89 10.30
C LEU A 110 -20.60 3.65 11.35
N PHE A 111 -20.24 4.66 12.14
CA PHE A 111 -19.16 4.52 13.11
C PHE A 111 -19.51 3.55 14.24
N SER A 112 -20.74 3.56 14.73
CA SER A 112 -21.20 2.62 15.76
C SER A 112 -21.17 1.17 15.26
N LEU A 113 -21.60 0.93 14.02
CA LEU A 113 -21.52 -0.41 13.41
C LEU A 113 -20.07 -0.90 13.31
N LEU A 114 -19.17 -0.06 12.78
CA LEU A 114 -17.75 -0.40 12.63
C LEU A 114 -17.05 -0.59 13.99
N ALA A 115 -17.34 0.26 14.98
CA ALA A 115 -16.80 0.11 16.33
C ALA A 115 -17.29 -1.18 17.00
N GLY A 116 -18.55 -1.57 16.77
CA GLY A 116 -19.09 -2.85 17.20
C GLY A 116 -18.35 -4.04 16.60
N GLN A 117 -17.92 -3.96 15.33
CA GLN A 117 -17.07 -4.99 14.71
C GLN A 117 -15.72 -5.13 15.41
N ILE A 118 -15.06 -4.01 15.72
CA ILE A 118 -13.78 -4.03 16.44
C ILE A 118 -13.93 -4.63 17.84
N ILE A 119 -15.02 -4.31 18.55
CA ILE A 119 -15.30 -4.90 19.87
C ILE A 119 -15.49 -6.42 19.79
N ARG A 120 -16.05 -6.93 18.68
CA ARG A 120 -16.15 -8.37 18.39
C ARG A 120 -14.82 -9.02 18.00
N GLY A 121 -13.72 -8.26 17.96
CA GLY A 121 -12.39 -8.73 17.57
C GLY A 121 -12.12 -8.69 16.06
N ARG A 122 -13.05 -8.17 15.26
CA ARG A 122 -12.93 -8.07 13.79
C ARG A 122 -12.11 -6.82 13.40
N LYS A 123 -11.59 -6.81 12.18
CA LYS A 123 -10.83 -5.66 11.65
C LYS A 123 -11.71 -4.77 10.76
N VAL A 124 -11.40 -3.48 10.70
CA VAL A 124 -12.08 -2.52 9.83
C VAL A 124 -11.12 -2.04 8.74
N ILE A 125 -11.56 -2.05 7.49
CA ILE A 125 -10.81 -1.54 6.33
C ILE A 125 -11.44 -0.25 5.83
N ILE A 126 -10.62 0.80 5.69
CA ILE A 126 -11.07 2.12 5.22
C ILE A 126 -10.12 2.65 4.15
N PHE A 127 -10.70 3.18 3.07
CA PHE A 127 -9.97 3.94 2.06
C PHE A 127 -10.10 5.44 2.39
N PRO A 128 -9.09 6.08 3.02
CA PRO A 128 -9.23 7.42 3.60
C PRO A 128 -9.44 8.52 2.55
N GLU A 129 -9.15 8.21 1.29
CA GLU A 129 -9.36 9.06 0.13
C GLU A 129 -10.87 9.29 -0.14
N GLY A 130 -11.73 8.32 0.19
CA GLY A 130 -13.19 8.40 -0.04
C GLY A 130 -13.60 8.28 -1.52
N GLY A 131 -12.65 7.92 -2.38
CA GLY A 131 -12.80 7.68 -3.81
C GLY A 131 -11.42 7.36 -4.39
N MET A 132 -11.38 6.70 -5.55
CA MET A 132 -10.10 6.33 -6.15
C MET A 132 -9.29 7.56 -6.54
N VAL A 133 -7.98 7.58 -6.27
CA VAL A 133 -7.01 8.61 -6.69
C VAL A 133 -6.27 8.12 -7.94
N LYS A 134 -6.94 8.26 -9.09
CA LYS A 134 -6.48 7.72 -10.38
C LYS A 134 -5.22 8.40 -10.93
N ASP A 135 -4.97 9.65 -10.55
CA ASP A 135 -3.76 10.41 -10.92
C ASP A 135 -2.57 10.13 -9.98
N ARG A 136 -2.78 9.37 -8.89
CA ARG A 136 -1.86 9.17 -7.75
C ARG A 136 -1.25 10.47 -7.19
N ARG A 137 -1.84 11.63 -7.49
CA ARG A 137 -1.33 12.92 -7.02
C ARG A 137 -1.84 13.17 -5.61
N VAL A 138 -0.92 13.10 -4.65
CA VAL A 138 -1.28 13.16 -3.22
C VAL A 138 -0.76 14.40 -2.50
N LEU A 139 0.02 15.24 -3.17
CA LEU A 139 0.55 16.52 -2.65
C LEU A 139 -0.01 17.72 -3.43
N ASP A 140 -0.30 18.81 -2.70
CA ASP A 140 -0.60 20.11 -3.28
C ASP A 140 0.68 20.89 -3.67
N LYS A 141 0.52 22.08 -4.28
CA LYS A 141 1.65 22.95 -4.65
C LYS A 141 2.46 23.46 -3.45
N ARG A 142 1.97 23.31 -2.22
CA ARG A 142 2.61 23.72 -0.97
C ARG A 142 3.23 22.52 -0.22
N GLY A 143 3.16 21.32 -0.78
CA GLY A 143 3.67 20.09 -0.15
C GLY A 143 2.75 19.47 0.89
N HIS A 144 1.49 19.91 1.02
CA HIS A 144 0.53 19.27 1.93
C HIS A 144 -0.24 18.14 1.25
N TYR A 145 -0.57 17.11 2.03
CA TYR A 145 -1.39 16.01 1.54
C TYR A 145 -2.81 16.48 1.15
N SER A 146 -3.18 16.19 -0.09
CA SER A 146 -4.49 16.50 -0.70
C SER A 146 -4.78 15.54 -1.85
N ILE A 147 -6.06 15.35 -2.17
CA ILE A 147 -6.54 14.52 -3.28
C ILE A 147 -7.61 15.25 -4.07
N TYR A 148 -7.78 14.87 -5.33
CA TYR A 148 -8.89 15.35 -6.15
C TYR A 148 -10.22 14.72 -5.71
N SER A 149 -11.27 15.53 -5.59
CA SER A 149 -12.61 15.06 -5.21
C SER A 149 -13.57 15.27 -6.37
N ARG A 150 -14.05 14.16 -6.95
CA ARG A 150 -15.00 14.17 -8.07
C ARG A 150 -16.29 14.93 -7.76
N ILE A 151 -16.79 14.82 -6.52
CA ILE A 151 -18.07 15.43 -6.10
C ILE A 151 -17.99 16.96 -6.14
N THR A 152 -16.84 17.50 -5.77
CA THR A 152 -16.65 18.96 -5.63
C THR A 152 -15.91 19.57 -6.81
N GLY A 153 -15.29 18.75 -7.68
CA GLY A 153 -14.42 19.21 -8.77
C GLY A 153 -13.11 19.85 -8.29
N GLU A 154 -12.82 19.77 -6.99
CA GLU A 154 -11.73 20.49 -6.33
C GLU A 154 -10.81 19.54 -5.54
N ARG A 155 -9.58 19.99 -5.29
CA ARG A 155 -8.67 19.27 -4.38
C ARG A 155 -9.04 19.54 -2.93
N ARG A 156 -9.19 18.47 -2.14
CA ARG A 156 -9.47 18.53 -0.71
C ARG A 156 -8.49 17.67 0.08
N LYS A 157 -8.47 17.84 1.40
CA LYS A 157 -7.78 16.88 2.28
C LYS A 157 -8.57 15.57 2.38
N GLN A 158 -7.85 14.50 2.68
CA GLN A 158 -8.44 13.19 2.93
C GLN A 158 -9.37 13.22 4.16
N HIS A 159 -10.27 12.25 4.23
CA HIS A 159 -11.24 12.19 5.33
C HIS A 159 -10.55 11.88 6.66
N THR A 160 -11.10 12.46 7.73
CA THR A 160 -10.71 12.17 9.12
C THR A 160 -11.49 10.99 9.71
N GLY A 161 -12.32 10.31 8.91
CA GLY A 161 -13.21 9.22 9.34
C GLY A 161 -12.51 8.15 10.19
N PRO A 162 -11.36 7.60 9.76
CA PRO A 162 -10.60 6.65 10.58
C PRO A 162 -10.20 7.17 11.96
N ALA A 163 -9.74 8.42 12.03
CA ALA A 163 -9.36 9.02 13.30
C ALA A 163 -10.59 9.25 14.21
N VAL A 164 -11.73 9.66 13.63
CA VAL A 164 -12.98 9.83 14.38
C VAL A 164 -13.50 8.48 14.90
N LEU A 165 -13.48 7.43 14.08
CA LEU A 165 -13.83 6.07 14.49
C LEU A 165 -12.97 5.60 15.66
N ALA A 166 -11.65 5.72 15.53
CA ALA A 166 -10.71 5.32 16.57
C ALA A 166 -10.88 6.11 17.87
N GLN A 167 -11.17 7.42 17.77
CA GLN A 167 -11.42 8.29 18.92
C GLN A 167 -12.75 7.98 19.62
N GLY A 168 -13.82 7.69 18.87
CA GLY A 168 -15.08 7.28 19.46
C GLY A 168 -14.97 5.90 20.13
N LEU A 169 -14.28 4.96 19.49
CA LEU A 169 -14.02 3.64 20.08
C LEU A 169 -13.23 3.73 21.39
N GLU A 170 -12.17 4.55 21.46
CA GLU A 170 -11.43 4.73 22.71
C GLU A 170 -12.24 5.42 23.81
N THR A 171 -13.14 6.33 23.42
CA THR A 171 -14.12 6.93 24.34
C THR A 171 -15.03 5.86 24.91
N PHE A 172 -15.57 4.97 24.06
CA PHE A 172 -16.38 3.84 24.50
C PHE A 172 -15.60 2.84 25.39
N LYS A 173 -14.37 2.47 25.00
CA LYS A 173 -13.49 1.63 25.82
C LYS A 173 -13.24 2.26 27.20
N ALA A 174 -13.17 3.59 27.30
CA ALA A 174 -13.10 4.28 28.59
C ALA A 174 -14.38 4.12 29.43
N CYS A 175 -15.57 4.13 28.81
CA CYS A 175 -16.84 3.83 29.48
C CYS A 175 -16.85 2.42 30.06
N VAL A 176 -16.41 1.41 29.28
CA VAL A 176 -16.30 0.01 29.74
C VAL A 176 -15.37 -0.10 30.96
N ARG A 177 -14.18 0.51 30.88
CA ARG A 177 -13.22 0.53 31.99
C ARG A 177 -13.81 1.20 33.25
N ASN A 178 -14.57 2.29 33.07
CA ASN A 178 -15.21 3.00 34.19
C ASN A 178 -16.35 2.18 34.81
N ALA A 179 -17.20 1.54 33.99
CA ALA A 179 -18.26 0.66 34.47
C ALA A 179 -17.70 -0.51 35.29
N TYR A 180 -16.57 -1.08 34.87
CA TYR A 180 -15.85 -2.10 35.63
C TYR A 180 -15.32 -1.58 36.97
N LYS A 181 -14.63 -0.42 36.98
CA LYS A 181 -14.15 0.22 38.23
C LYS A 181 -15.29 0.48 39.22
N ASN A 182 -16.44 0.93 38.72
CA ASN A 182 -17.63 1.24 39.52
C ASN A 182 -18.50 0.01 39.84
N LYS A 183 -18.07 -1.20 39.46
CA LYS A 183 -18.81 -2.46 39.65
C LYS A 183 -20.23 -2.44 39.07
N ASN A 184 -20.46 -1.68 37.99
CA ASN A 184 -21.74 -1.63 37.29
C ASN A 184 -21.90 -2.86 36.38
N THR A 185 -22.18 -4.00 36.99
CA THR A 185 -22.31 -5.29 36.30
C THR A 185 -23.50 -5.32 35.33
N ALA A 186 -24.58 -4.60 35.63
CA ALA A 186 -25.74 -4.52 34.75
C ALA A 186 -25.40 -3.89 33.40
N LEU A 187 -24.68 -2.77 33.39
CA LEU A 187 -24.26 -2.09 32.16
C LEU A 187 -23.23 -2.91 31.36
N LEU A 188 -22.31 -3.57 32.06
CA LEU A 188 -21.33 -4.47 31.42
C LEU A 188 -22.01 -5.68 30.75
N MET A 189 -23.01 -6.28 31.39
CA MET A 189 -23.79 -7.37 30.80
C MET A 189 -24.65 -6.88 29.64
N HIS A 190 -25.18 -5.65 29.71
CA HIS A 190 -25.89 -5.04 28.59
C HIS A 190 -24.99 -4.94 27.34
N TRP A 191 -23.79 -4.38 27.46
CA TRP A 191 -22.85 -4.30 26.33
C TRP A 191 -22.37 -5.67 25.86
N LYS A 192 -22.12 -6.61 26.76
CA LYS A 192 -21.78 -7.99 26.39
C LYS A 192 -22.85 -8.59 25.46
N ASN A 193 -24.13 -8.38 25.80
CA ASN A 193 -25.24 -8.88 24.99
C ASN A 193 -25.43 -8.07 23.69
N GLU A 194 -25.30 -6.73 23.74
CA GLU A 194 -25.41 -5.86 22.56
C GLU A 194 -24.37 -6.20 21.48
N PHE A 195 -23.12 -6.43 21.89
CA PHE A 195 -22.03 -6.77 20.97
C PHE A 195 -21.91 -8.28 20.72
N GLU A 196 -22.76 -9.11 21.32
CA GLU A 196 -22.74 -10.57 21.17
C GLU A 196 -21.34 -11.17 21.46
N VAL A 197 -20.69 -10.66 22.51
CA VAL A 197 -19.36 -11.14 22.93
C VAL A 197 -19.52 -12.34 23.86
N ASP A 198 -18.70 -13.38 23.69
CA ASP A 198 -18.88 -14.67 24.39
C ASP A 198 -18.94 -14.52 25.92
N ASN A 199 -18.01 -13.71 26.46
CA ASN A 199 -17.89 -13.48 27.89
C ASN A 199 -17.44 -12.05 28.21
N LEU A 200 -17.61 -11.67 29.48
CA LEU A 200 -17.24 -10.34 29.97
C LEU A 200 -15.73 -10.09 29.93
N GLU A 201 -14.91 -11.13 30.09
CA GLU A 201 -13.46 -11.03 30.05
C GLU A 201 -12.97 -10.55 28.68
N GLN A 202 -13.53 -11.08 27.60
CA GLN A 202 -13.22 -10.65 26.23
C GLN A 202 -13.58 -9.18 26.00
N LEU A 203 -14.75 -8.71 26.47
CA LEU A 203 -15.13 -7.29 26.40
C LEU A 203 -14.13 -6.40 27.16
N LEU A 204 -13.67 -6.84 28.34
CA LEU A 204 -12.67 -6.13 29.14
C LEU A 204 -11.29 -6.15 28.49
N MET A 205 -10.87 -7.27 27.91
CA MET A 205 -9.61 -7.38 27.15
C MET A 205 -9.61 -6.42 25.96
N GLN A 206 -10.70 -6.35 25.21
CA GLN A 206 -10.86 -5.40 24.10
C GLN A 206 -10.85 -3.95 24.60
N ALA A 207 -11.45 -3.67 25.75
CA ALA A 207 -11.42 -2.36 26.37
C ALA A 207 -10.02 -1.96 26.90
N LEU A 208 -9.15 -2.92 27.22
CA LEU A 208 -7.77 -2.67 27.63
C LEU A 208 -6.82 -2.52 26.44
N LYS A 209 -7.08 -3.22 25.34
CA LYS A 209 -6.30 -3.13 24.11
C LYS A 209 -6.39 -1.70 23.52
N PRO A 210 -5.26 -1.03 23.26
CA PRO A 210 -5.27 0.26 22.59
C PRO A 210 -5.77 0.13 21.16
N THR A 211 -6.59 1.08 20.72
CA THR A 211 -7.07 1.15 19.34
C THR A 211 -5.98 1.70 18.44
N LEU A 212 -5.59 0.94 17.43
CA LEU A 212 -4.52 1.31 16.50
C LEU A 212 -5.00 1.39 15.04
N ILE A 213 -4.59 2.47 14.37
CA ILE A 213 -4.79 2.67 12.94
C ILE A 213 -3.51 2.25 12.22
N VAL A 214 -3.59 1.29 11.29
CA VAL A 214 -2.46 0.82 10.50
C VAL A 214 -2.56 1.38 9.09
N PRO A 215 -1.79 2.41 8.73
CA PRO A 215 -1.70 2.86 7.34
C PRO A 215 -0.94 1.83 6.50
N ALA A 216 -1.41 1.54 5.30
CA ALA A 216 -0.77 0.63 4.37
C ALA A 216 -0.81 1.15 2.94
N ASN A 217 0.28 0.95 2.20
CA ASN A 217 0.37 1.30 0.80
C ASN A 217 0.17 0.08 -0.08
N ILE A 218 -0.50 0.26 -1.21
CA ILE A 218 -0.63 -0.68 -2.32
C ILE A 218 0.06 -0.07 -3.54
N THR A 219 1.15 -0.70 -3.95
CA THR A 219 1.90 -0.36 -5.17
C THR A 219 1.70 -1.44 -6.23
N PHE A 220 1.46 -1.02 -7.48
CA PHE A 220 1.37 -1.92 -8.63
C PHE A 220 2.57 -1.75 -9.55
N TYR A 221 3.13 -2.87 -10.00
CA TYR A 221 4.26 -2.86 -10.92
C TYR A 221 4.28 -4.08 -11.85
N PRO A 222 4.23 -3.89 -13.19
CA PRO A 222 3.92 -2.64 -13.91
C PRO A 222 2.41 -2.33 -13.95
N ILE A 223 2.07 -1.05 -14.15
CA ILE A 223 0.73 -0.54 -14.50
C ILE A 223 0.60 -0.73 -16.01
N ARG A 224 -0.37 -1.54 -16.44
CA ARG A 224 -0.57 -1.85 -17.86
C ARG A 224 -1.64 -0.93 -18.48
N SER A 225 -1.46 -0.57 -19.75
CA SER A 225 -2.44 0.21 -20.53
C SER A 225 -3.06 -0.59 -21.69
N THR A 226 -2.70 -1.86 -21.88
CA THR A 226 -3.09 -2.64 -23.07
C THR A 226 -4.38 -3.46 -22.89
N GLU A 227 -5.13 -3.58 -23.98
CA GLU A 227 -6.37 -4.35 -24.10
C GLU A 227 -6.09 -5.86 -24.08
N ASN A 228 -5.95 -6.46 -22.90
CA ASN A 228 -6.12 -7.91 -22.76
C ASN A 228 -7.38 -8.15 -21.94
N ILE A 229 -8.47 -8.48 -22.63
CA ILE A 229 -9.79 -8.50 -22.02
C ILE A 229 -9.93 -9.71 -21.11
N LEU A 230 -10.09 -9.45 -19.81
CA LEU A 230 -10.44 -10.47 -18.83
C LEU A 230 -11.93 -10.86 -18.93
N HIS A 231 -12.35 -11.45 -20.06
CA HIS A 231 -13.75 -11.81 -20.28
C HIS A 231 -14.28 -12.82 -19.25
N LYS A 232 -13.43 -13.68 -18.68
CA LYS A 232 -13.89 -14.83 -17.87
C LYS A 232 -13.96 -14.59 -16.36
N GLY A 233 -13.21 -13.65 -15.79
CA GLY A 233 -13.20 -13.39 -14.34
C GLY A 233 -14.29 -12.42 -13.89
N VAL A 234 -14.64 -11.46 -14.75
CA VAL A 234 -15.61 -10.40 -14.40
C VAL A 234 -17.05 -10.88 -14.53
N GLU A 235 -17.39 -11.80 -15.45
CA GLU A 235 -18.76 -12.36 -15.56
C GLU A 235 -19.26 -13.03 -14.26
N MET A 236 -18.35 -13.58 -13.46
CA MET A 236 -18.71 -14.20 -12.17
C MET A 236 -18.95 -13.15 -11.07
N LEU A 237 -18.30 -11.98 -11.15
CA LEU A 237 -18.44 -10.86 -10.22
C LEU A 237 -19.49 -9.82 -10.70
N SER A 238 -19.88 -9.82 -11.98
CA SER A 238 -20.75 -8.82 -12.59
C SER A 238 -22.24 -9.14 -12.50
N LYS A 239 -22.62 -10.34 -12.04
CA LYS A 239 -24.02 -10.68 -11.77
C LYS A 239 -24.57 -9.81 -10.63
N GLY A 240 -25.18 -8.69 -11.00
CA GLY A 240 -25.78 -7.71 -10.07
C GLY A 240 -25.09 -6.35 -10.03
N LEU A 241 -24.01 -6.13 -10.79
CA LEU A 241 -23.41 -4.80 -10.99
C LEU A 241 -24.14 -4.04 -12.10
N SER A 242 -24.17 -2.71 -12.03
CA SER A 242 -24.59 -1.89 -13.17
C SER A 242 -23.60 -2.02 -14.35
N LEU A 243 -24.07 -1.73 -15.57
CA LEU A 243 -23.22 -1.72 -16.78
C LEU A 243 -21.96 -0.85 -16.58
N ARG A 244 -22.15 0.35 -16.04
CA ARG A 244 -21.05 1.29 -15.72
C ARG A 244 -20.04 0.71 -14.73
N GLN A 245 -20.51 0.10 -13.64
CA GLN A 245 -19.60 -0.50 -12.63
C GLN A 245 -18.85 -1.70 -13.20
N THR A 246 -19.49 -2.48 -14.08
CA THR A 246 -18.87 -3.62 -14.75
C THR A 246 -17.80 -3.15 -15.74
N GLU A 247 -18.08 -2.12 -16.54
CA GLU A 247 -17.12 -1.50 -17.45
C GLU A 247 -15.91 -0.94 -16.70
N GLU A 248 -16.12 -0.18 -15.62
CA GLU A 248 -15.03 0.36 -14.83
C GLU A 248 -14.18 -0.73 -14.17
N LEU A 249 -14.80 -1.81 -13.68
CA LEU A 249 -14.08 -2.95 -13.10
C LEU A 249 -13.29 -3.73 -14.17
N LEU A 250 -13.82 -3.87 -15.39
CA LEU A 250 -13.11 -4.47 -16.52
C LEU A 250 -11.89 -3.63 -16.91
N ILE A 251 -12.06 -2.32 -17.06
CA ILE A 251 -10.97 -1.40 -17.41
C ILE A 251 -9.88 -1.43 -16.31
N GLU A 252 -10.28 -1.33 -15.04
CA GLU A 252 -9.36 -1.35 -13.90
C GLU A 252 -8.68 -2.69 -13.71
N GLY A 253 -9.42 -3.78 -13.93
CA GLY A 253 -8.88 -5.12 -13.91
C GLY A 253 -7.80 -5.29 -14.97
N ASN A 254 -8.03 -4.86 -16.21
CA ASN A 254 -7.04 -5.00 -17.29
C ASN A 254 -5.74 -4.23 -17.02
N ILE A 255 -5.79 -3.14 -16.24
CA ILE A 255 -4.60 -2.39 -15.82
C ILE A 255 -3.73 -3.20 -14.84
N ILE A 256 -4.35 -4.11 -14.08
CA ILE A 256 -3.76 -4.81 -12.93
C ILE A 256 -3.54 -6.30 -13.19
N PHE A 257 -4.25 -6.91 -14.15
CA PHE A 257 -4.22 -8.35 -14.38
C PHE A 257 -3.24 -8.77 -15.48
N LYS A 258 -2.49 -9.84 -15.17
CA LYS A 258 -1.38 -10.45 -15.91
C LYS A 258 0.00 -9.87 -15.58
N ASP A 259 0.83 -10.69 -14.93
CA ASP A 259 2.25 -10.41 -14.66
C ASP A 259 2.48 -9.02 -14.05
N THR A 260 1.64 -8.66 -13.08
CA THR A 260 1.74 -7.44 -12.28
C THR A 260 1.91 -7.84 -10.82
N ASP A 261 2.94 -7.28 -10.21
CA ASP A 261 3.21 -7.43 -8.79
C ASP A 261 2.38 -6.38 -8.04
N MET A 262 1.67 -6.85 -7.00
CA MET A 262 0.93 -6.00 -6.07
C MET A 262 1.61 -6.10 -4.72
N HIS A 263 2.27 -5.02 -4.32
CA HIS A 263 2.98 -4.93 -3.04
C HIS A 263 2.13 -4.17 -2.04
N ILE A 264 1.82 -4.82 -0.92
CA ILE A 264 1.11 -4.23 0.21
C ILE A 264 2.09 -4.06 1.37
N ARG A 265 2.42 -2.82 1.72
CA ARG A 265 3.34 -2.49 2.82
C ARG A 265 2.57 -1.89 3.98
N MET A 266 2.58 -2.57 5.14
CA MET A 266 1.99 -2.03 6.37
C MET A 266 2.97 -1.07 7.07
N GLY A 267 2.55 0.19 7.20
CA GLY A 267 3.27 1.24 7.89
C GLY A 267 3.18 1.16 9.41
N LYS A 268 3.79 2.13 10.08
CA LYS A 268 3.80 2.20 11.55
C LYS A 268 2.39 2.46 12.09
N PRO A 269 1.92 1.69 13.09
CA PRO A 269 0.62 1.94 13.71
C PRO A 269 0.54 3.33 14.32
N VAL A 270 -0.56 4.04 14.05
CA VAL A 270 -0.85 5.38 14.53
C VAL A 270 -1.95 5.30 15.58
N ALA A 271 -1.67 5.84 16.76
CA ALA A 271 -2.68 5.99 17.81
C ALA A 271 -3.60 7.19 17.53
N PRO A 272 -4.91 7.11 17.86
CA PRO A 272 -5.88 8.19 17.65
C PRO A 272 -5.58 9.49 18.41
N TYR A 273 -4.71 9.43 19.43
CA TYR A 273 -4.38 10.54 20.30
C TYR A 273 -2.86 10.70 20.45
N HIS A 274 -2.22 11.31 19.45
CA HIS A 274 -0.79 11.65 19.53
C HIS A 274 -0.50 12.73 20.60
N VAL A 275 -1.50 13.51 21.01
CA VAL A 275 -1.36 14.65 21.94
C VAL A 275 -2.26 14.50 23.17
N TRP A 276 -2.15 13.38 23.89
CA TRP A 276 -2.88 13.19 25.13
C TRP A 276 -1.98 13.40 26.35
N HIS A 277 -2.18 14.50 27.06
CA HIS A 277 -1.69 14.64 28.43
C HIS A 277 -2.52 13.75 29.37
N TRP A 278 -1.85 13.16 30.37
CA TRP A 278 -2.42 12.20 31.32
C TRP A 278 -3.72 12.65 32.01
N TRP A 279 -3.89 13.96 32.25
CA TRP A 279 -5.11 14.54 32.86
C TRP A 279 -6.38 14.36 32.00
N ASN A 280 -6.24 14.24 30.67
CA ASN A 280 -7.37 14.10 29.76
C ASN A 280 -8.05 12.73 29.89
N ARG A 281 -7.31 11.67 30.27
CA ARG A 281 -7.89 10.35 30.53
C ARG A 281 -8.80 10.39 31.75
N SER A 282 -8.38 11.06 32.83
CA SER A 282 -9.19 11.28 34.02
C SER A 282 -10.39 12.19 33.77
N LEU A 283 -10.26 13.18 32.85
CA LEU A 283 -11.37 14.05 32.46
C LEU A 283 -12.38 13.31 31.57
N LEU A 284 -11.91 12.46 30.65
CA LEU A 284 -12.76 11.59 29.83
C LEU A 284 -13.57 10.64 30.73
N GLU A 285 -12.92 9.96 31.67
CA GLU A 285 -13.56 9.06 32.64
C GLU A 285 -14.63 9.76 33.49
N ARG A 286 -14.50 11.08 33.73
CA ARG A 286 -15.50 11.89 34.44
C ARG A 286 -16.63 12.40 33.55
N CYS A 287 -16.37 12.59 32.27
CA CYS A 287 -17.35 13.13 31.30
C CYS A 287 -18.19 12.06 30.61
N THR A 288 -17.81 10.78 30.72
CA THR A 288 -18.54 9.63 30.16
C THR A 288 -19.53 8.99 31.14
N VAL A 289 -19.72 9.57 32.33
CA VAL A 289 -20.70 9.09 33.31
C VAL A 289 -22.11 9.25 32.71
N GLY A 290 -22.76 8.12 32.41
CA GLY A 290 -24.11 8.07 31.85
C GLY A 290 -24.20 7.67 30.38
N PHE A 291 -23.08 7.33 29.71
CA PHE A 291 -23.14 6.76 28.36
C PHE A 291 -23.56 5.29 28.42
N CYS A 292 -24.57 4.94 27.63
CA CYS A 292 -25.18 3.62 27.62
C CYS A 292 -24.97 2.88 26.28
N SER A 293 -24.57 3.58 25.22
CA SER A 293 -24.40 3.01 23.87
C SER A 293 -23.14 3.53 23.16
N LEU A 294 -22.79 2.91 22.02
CA LEU A 294 -21.77 3.45 21.11
C LEU A 294 -22.19 4.79 20.49
N ASP A 295 -23.47 4.94 20.16
CA ASP A 295 -24.00 6.18 19.58
C ASP A 295 -23.77 7.35 20.54
N ASP A 296 -23.94 7.16 21.86
CA ASP A 296 -23.62 8.20 22.86
C ASP A 296 -22.15 8.66 22.78
N ALA A 297 -21.22 7.72 22.53
CA ALA A 297 -19.80 8.04 22.40
C ALA A 297 -19.50 8.83 21.11
N PHE A 298 -20.20 8.54 20.01
CA PHE A 298 -20.05 9.27 18.75
C PHE A 298 -20.81 10.60 18.74
N ASP A 299 -22.00 10.67 19.34
CA ASP A 299 -22.83 11.87 19.47
C ASP A 299 -22.20 12.90 20.42
N PHE A 300 -21.42 12.45 21.40
CA PHE A 300 -20.58 13.33 22.21
C PHE A 300 -19.64 14.20 21.35
N HIS A 301 -19.23 13.71 20.18
CA HIS A 301 -18.46 14.49 19.22
C HIS A 301 -19.34 15.48 18.40
N ALA A 302 -20.61 15.13 18.15
CA ALA A 302 -21.54 15.84 17.28
C ALA A 302 -22.37 16.95 17.95
N ASP A 303 -22.77 16.81 19.24
CA ASP A 303 -23.66 17.76 19.95
C ASP A 303 -23.15 18.19 21.35
N ALA A 304 -22.54 19.37 21.43
CA ALA A 304 -21.87 19.91 22.60
C ALA A 304 -22.71 21.03 23.22
N LYS A 305 -23.47 20.68 24.26
CA LYS A 305 -24.35 21.59 25.01
C LYS A 305 -23.58 22.37 26.09
N THR A 306 -22.53 21.80 26.66
CA THR A 306 -21.73 22.43 27.74
C THR A 306 -20.36 22.95 27.26
N TRP A 307 -19.78 23.94 27.95
CA TRP A 307 -18.45 24.48 27.62
C TRP A 307 -17.33 23.43 27.61
N LYS A 308 -17.38 22.45 28.54
CA LYS A 308 -16.45 21.31 28.58
C LYS A 308 -16.56 20.45 27.31
N GLN A 309 -17.77 20.17 26.87
CA GLN A 309 -18.04 19.40 25.64
C GLN A 309 -17.54 20.15 24.40
N LYS A 310 -17.70 21.49 24.35
CA LYS A 310 -17.16 22.33 23.26
C LYS A 310 -15.63 22.27 23.20
N LEU A 311 -14.96 22.32 24.35
CA LEU A 311 -13.51 22.19 24.45
C LEU A 311 -13.05 20.79 23.99
N PHE A 312 -13.72 19.73 24.44
CA PHE A 312 -13.44 18.36 23.98
C PHE A 312 -13.58 18.24 22.47
N ARG A 313 -14.70 18.70 21.89
CA ARG A 313 -14.90 18.70 20.44
C ARG A 313 -13.75 19.36 19.70
N TYR A 314 -13.28 20.51 20.17
CA TYR A 314 -12.13 21.19 19.57
C TYR A 314 -10.87 20.31 19.62
N TYR A 315 -10.56 19.70 20.76
CA TYR A 315 -9.42 18.78 20.89
C TYR A 315 -9.57 17.53 20.01
N PHE A 316 -10.75 16.91 19.95
CA PHE A 316 -11.03 15.76 19.09
C PHE A 316 -10.83 16.11 17.62
N LYS A 317 -11.43 17.21 17.14
CA LYS A 317 -11.25 17.67 15.75
C LYS A 317 -9.77 17.97 15.43
N LYS A 318 -9.05 18.60 16.37
CA LYS A 318 -7.61 18.88 16.21
C LYS A 318 -6.80 17.58 16.16
N ASN A 319 -7.03 16.66 17.10
CA ASN A 319 -6.33 15.37 17.14
C ASN A 319 -6.66 14.51 15.92
N ALA A 320 -7.91 14.53 15.44
CA ALA A 320 -8.30 13.80 14.24
C ALA A 320 -7.58 14.33 13.00
N ALA A 321 -7.40 15.65 12.90
CA ALA A 321 -6.62 16.26 11.82
C ALA A 321 -5.13 15.91 11.89
N ILE A 322 -4.54 15.85 13.10
CA ILE A 322 -3.15 15.45 13.33
C ILE A 322 -2.96 13.97 12.99
N ALA A 323 -3.78 13.09 13.56
CA ALA A 323 -3.75 11.66 13.31
C ALA A 323 -3.91 11.38 11.80
N ARG A 324 -4.81 12.10 11.11
CA ARG A 324 -4.91 12.04 9.65
C ARG A 324 -3.61 12.36 8.97
N ASN A 325 -2.99 13.49 9.27
CA ASN A 325 -1.75 13.85 8.59
C ASN A 325 -0.66 12.78 8.81
N LEU A 326 -0.54 12.26 10.04
CA LEU A 326 0.43 11.22 10.39
C LEU A 326 0.18 9.92 9.62
N TYR A 327 -1.05 9.39 9.63
CA TYR A 327 -1.32 8.15 8.89
C TYR A 327 -1.25 8.33 7.38
N MET A 328 -1.56 9.52 6.84
CA MET A 328 -1.41 9.78 5.40
C MET A 328 0.07 9.87 5.01
N GLU A 329 0.89 10.50 5.83
CA GLU A 329 2.34 10.56 5.63
C GLU A 329 2.96 9.16 5.65
N GLU A 330 2.64 8.37 6.66
CA GLU A 330 3.10 6.98 6.73
C GLU A 330 2.58 6.15 5.54
N MET A 331 1.30 6.29 5.16
CA MET A 331 0.74 5.52 4.04
C MET A 331 1.46 5.80 2.72
N TYR A 332 1.83 7.05 2.42
CA TYR A 332 2.51 7.38 1.16
C TYR A 332 4.03 7.25 1.23
N ALA A 333 4.63 7.30 2.42
CA ALA A 333 6.06 6.97 2.59
C ALA A 333 6.33 5.48 2.34
N ASN A 334 5.32 4.61 2.50
CA ASN A 334 5.44 3.16 2.33
C ASN A 334 5.26 2.65 0.88
N VAL A 335 5.33 3.53 -0.12
CA VAL A 335 5.35 3.10 -1.54
C VAL A 335 6.57 2.21 -1.79
N THR A 336 6.37 1.13 -2.57
CA THR A 336 7.45 0.26 -3.01
C THR A 336 8.07 0.78 -4.32
N ILE A 337 9.28 1.35 -4.24
CA ILE A 337 9.95 1.96 -5.39
C ILE A 337 10.36 0.88 -6.41
N ASN A 338 10.11 1.13 -7.69
CA ASN A 338 10.36 0.19 -8.79
C ASN A 338 11.02 0.92 -9.98
N LEU A 339 11.35 0.21 -11.04
CA LEU A 339 12.09 0.82 -12.17
C LEU A 339 11.26 1.86 -12.93
N CYS A 340 9.94 1.67 -13.07
CA CYS A 340 9.06 2.66 -13.70
C CYS A 340 8.97 3.95 -12.88
N HIS A 341 9.04 3.86 -11.56
CA HIS A 341 9.14 5.04 -10.68
C HIS A 341 10.38 5.87 -11.01
N LEU A 342 11.56 5.22 -11.06
CA LEU A 342 12.84 5.91 -11.37
C LEU A 342 12.83 6.53 -12.77
N ALA A 343 12.41 5.75 -13.77
CA ALA A 343 12.29 6.22 -15.15
C ALA A 343 11.32 7.40 -15.26
N SER A 344 10.15 7.31 -14.63
CA SER A 344 9.15 8.38 -14.69
C SER A 344 9.64 9.66 -14.00
N THR A 345 10.31 9.54 -12.86
CA THR A 345 10.91 10.69 -12.18
C THR A 345 12.01 11.33 -13.03
N LEU A 346 12.87 10.54 -13.68
CA LEU A 346 13.91 11.06 -14.59
C LEU A 346 13.30 11.81 -15.79
N ILE A 347 12.28 11.24 -16.43
CA ILE A 347 11.60 11.85 -17.58
C ILE A 347 10.95 13.19 -17.15
N MET A 348 10.17 13.17 -16.08
CA MET A 348 9.46 14.37 -15.62
C MET A 348 10.43 15.45 -15.14
N HIS A 349 11.52 15.07 -14.45
CA HIS A 349 12.56 16.01 -14.05
C HIS A 349 13.27 16.63 -15.26
N SER A 350 13.60 15.83 -16.28
CA SER A 350 14.20 16.33 -17.54
C SER A 350 13.29 17.38 -18.20
N LEU A 351 11.99 17.12 -18.25
CA LEU A 351 11.01 18.07 -18.80
C LEU A 351 10.91 19.37 -18.00
N GLU A 352 11.03 19.31 -16.67
CA GLU A 352 11.10 20.49 -15.79
C GLU A 352 12.35 21.33 -16.08
N GLN A 353 13.46 20.70 -16.50
CA GLN A 353 14.69 21.38 -16.94
C GLN A 353 14.66 21.82 -18.41
N ASN A 354 13.51 21.74 -19.09
CA ASN A 354 13.37 21.99 -20.54
C ASN A 354 14.23 21.08 -21.43
N GLN A 355 14.61 19.91 -20.93
CA GLN A 355 15.28 18.87 -21.70
C GLN A 355 14.23 17.91 -22.28
N GLU A 356 13.98 18.03 -23.58
CA GLU A 356 12.95 17.25 -24.30
C GLU A 356 13.50 15.97 -24.95
N LYS A 357 14.78 15.68 -24.75
CA LYS A 357 15.41 14.46 -25.25
C LYS A 357 16.56 13.99 -24.37
N ILE A 358 16.83 12.70 -24.38
CA ILE A 358 17.94 12.09 -23.67
C ILE A 358 18.50 10.91 -24.47
N GLU A 359 19.82 10.72 -24.43
CA GLU A 359 20.46 9.56 -25.03
C GLU A 359 20.09 8.29 -24.25
N LYS A 360 19.81 7.18 -24.95
CA LYS A 360 19.41 5.92 -24.33
C LYS A 360 20.47 5.41 -23.35
N GLN A 361 21.75 5.42 -23.77
CA GLN A 361 22.83 4.97 -22.90
C GLN A 361 22.92 5.83 -21.63
N GLN A 362 22.79 7.15 -21.75
CA GLN A 362 22.77 8.06 -20.60
C GLN A 362 21.56 7.79 -19.70
N PHE A 363 20.38 7.56 -20.29
CA PHE A 363 19.15 7.26 -19.56
C PHE A 363 19.30 5.97 -18.74
N HIS A 364 19.72 4.88 -19.39
CA HIS A 364 19.92 3.58 -18.74
C HIS A 364 21.00 3.61 -17.67
N THR A 365 22.11 4.29 -17.94
CA THR A 365 23.20 4.50 -16.97
C THR A 365 22.71 5.27 -15.75
N THR A 366 21.94 6.35 -15.96
CA THR A 366 21.34 7.13 -14.87
C THR A 366 20.44 6.25 -14.00
N LEU A 367 19.59 5.42 -14.61
CA LEU A 367 18.72 4.52 -13.86
C LEU A 367 19.52 3.47 -13.07
N TYR A 368 20.55 2.87 -13.67
CA TYR A 368 21.42 1.93 -12.98
C TYR A 368 22.09 2.57 -11.74
N ILE A 369 22.67 3.76 -11.90
CA ILE A 369 23.31 4.49 -10.80
C ILE A 369 22.27 4.85 -9.72
N ALA A 370 21.08 5.28 -10.11
CA ALA A 370 20.00 5.59 -9.18
C ALA A 370 19.62 4.36 -8.33
N ILE A 371 19.59 3.16 -8.94
CA ILE A 371 19.38 1.89 -8.20
C ILE A 371 20.49 1.70 -7.16
N LYS A 372 21.77 1.83 -7.56
CA LYS A 372 22.91 1.67 -6.63
C LYS A 372 22.90 2.67 -5.47
N LEU A 373 22.44 3.91 -5.71
CA LEU A 373 22.28 4.91 -4.66
C LEU A 373 21.13 4.56 -3.69
N LEU A 374 20.00 4.10 -4.23
CA LEU A 374 18.81 3.76 -3.45
C LEU A 374 18.97 2.46 -2.65
N GLN A 375 19.72 1.48 -3.14
CA GLN A 375 20.03 0.23 -2.42
C GLN A 375 20.73 0.48 -1.08
N LYS A 376 21.45 1.61 -0.94
CA LYS A 376 22.12 2.02 0.30
C LYS A 376 21.17 2.71 1.29
N ASN A 377 19.94 3.01 0.90
CA ASN A 377 18.97 3.73 1.71
C ASN A 377 18.00 2.77 2.40
N THR A 378 18.12 2.65 3.73
CA THR A 378 17.26 1.78 4.55
C THR A 378 15.92 2.40 4.94
N ALA A 379 15.66 3.66 4.59
CA ALA A 379 14.44 4.38 4.95
C ALA A 379 13.33 4.28 3.88
N ILE A 380 13.64 3.68 2.73
CA ILE A 380 12.70 3.48 1.62
C ILE A 380 12.52 1.98 1.35
N HIS A 381 11.44 1.64 0.66
CA HIS A 381 11.17 0.26 0.27
C HIS A 381 11.43 0.08 -1.22
N LEU A 382 12.19 -0.94 -1.58
CA LEU A 382 12.53 -1.26 -2.96
C LEU A 382 11.80 -2.52 -3.40
N HIS A 383 11.33 -2.51 -4.64
CA HIS A 383 10.82 -3.70 -5.31
C HIS A 383 11.96 -4.72 -5.49
N PRO A 384 11.71 -6.04 -5.37
CA PRO A 384 12.73 -7.07 -5.57
C PRO A 384 13.55 -6.91 -6.86
N GLY A 385 12.92 -6.48 -7.95
CA GLY A 385 13.61 -6.18 -9.22
C GLY A 385 14.60 -4.99 -9.20
N LEU A 386 14.70 -4.25 -8.09
CA LEU A 386 15.75 -3.26 -7.82
C LEU A 386 16.76 -3.75 -6.76
N ILE A 387 16.53 -4.92 -6.17
CA ILE A 387 17.38 -5.54 -5.15
C ILE A 387 18.21 -6.64 -5.81
N ASN A 388 17.56 -7.50 -6.61
CA ASN A 388 18.18 -8.59 -7.34
C ASN A 388 18.92 -8.06 -8.59
N PRO A 389 20.25 -8.17 -8.66
CA PRO A 389 21.03 -7.71 -9.81
C PRO A 389 20.64 -8.38 -11.13
N ASP A 390 20.16 -9.61 -11.12
CA ASP A 390 19.71 -10.29 -12.34
C ASP A 390 18.56 -9.56 -13.05
N ASP A 391 17.74 -8.84 -12.28
CA ASP A 391 16.62 -8.09 -12.81
C ASP A 391 17.06 -6.76 -13.43
N TYR A 392 18.07 -6.07 -12.91
CA TYR A 392 18.45 -4.72 -13.37
C TYR A 392 19.80 -4.61 -14.09
N ARG A 393 20.75 -5.53 -13.94
CA ARG A 393 22.11 -5.39 -14.49
C ARG A 393 22.16 -5.22 -16.01
N LYS A 394 21.22 -5.86 -16.71
CA LYS A 394 21.08 -5.79 -18.17
C LYS A 394 20.64 -4.42 -18.67
N LEU A 395 20.16 -3.54 -17.78
CA LEU A 395 19.77 -2.17 -18.10
C LEU A 395 20.91 -1.39 -18.75
N LEU A 396 22.16 -1.58 -18.30
CA LEU A 396 23.34 -0.92 -18.89
C LEU A 396 23.62 -1.30 -20.34
N HIS A 397 23.06 -2.43 -20.79
CA HIS A 397 23.11 -2.90 -22.17
C HIS A 397 21.80 -2.60 -22.93
N GLY A 398 20.90 -1.81 -22.34
CA GLY A 398 19.62 -1.43 -22.92
C GLY A 398 18.58 -2.55 -22.94
N HIS A 399 18.68 -3.52 -22.03
CA HIS A 399 17.76 -4.65 -21.97
C HIS A 399 17.16 -4.80 -20.57
N ASN A 400 15.84 -4.68 -20.45
CA ASN A 400 15.09 -5.09 -19.26
C ASN A 400 13.63 -5.26 -19.65
N GLU A 401 13.09 -6.48 -19.57
CA GLU A 401 11.77 -6.79 -20.13
C GLU A 401 10.64 -5.91 -19.57
N ARG A 402 10.66 -5.62 -18.26
CA ARG A 402 9.62 -4.80 -17.62
C ARG A 402 9.75 -3.33 -17.99
N PHE A 403 10.98 -2.85 -18.13
CA PHE A 403 11.27 -1.49 -18.59
C PHE A 403 10.93 -1.31 -20.06
N ASP A 404 11.27 -2.28 -20.91
CA ASP A 404 10.95 -2.26 -22.33
C ASP A 404 9.42 -2.22 -22.54
N GLN A 405 8.67 -3.01 -21.75
CA GLN A 405 7.21 -2.93 -21.72
C GLN A 405 6.71 -1.53 -21.31
N PHE A 406 7.34 -0.90 -20.32
CA PHE A 406 6.98 0.46 -19.90
C PHE A 406 7.26 1.50 -20.98
N ILE A 407 8.41 1.44 -21.65
CA ILE A 407 8.73 2.34 -22.77
C ILE A 407 7.76 2.12 -23.92
N HIS A 408 7.47 0.88 -24.31
CA HIS A 408 6.50 0.59 -25.36
C HIS A 408 5.09 1.08 -25.02
N ALA A 409 4.67 0.95 -23.77
CA ALA A 409 3.39 1.51 -23.32
C ALA A 409 3.40 3.04 -23.43
N ALA A 410 4.49 3.70 -23.04
CA ALA A 410 4.64 5.15 -23.17
C ALA A 410 4.67 5.62 -24.64
N GLU A 411 5.29 4.86 -25.55
CA GLU A 411 5.27 5.10 -26.99
C GLU A 411 3.86 4.95 -27.57
N HIS A 412 3.14 3.89 -27.17
CA HIS A 412 1.76 3.67 -27.59
C HIS A 412 0.82 4.80 -27.13
N CYS A 413 1.02 5.31 -25.92
CA CYS A 413 0.32 6.49 -25.41
C CYS A 413 0.78 7.80 -26.04
N GLY A 414 1.79 7.80 -26.92
CA GLY A 414 2.33 8.98 -27.59
C GLY A 414 3.10 9.93 -26.66
N LEU A 415 3.61 9.43 -25.53
CA LEU A 415 4.36 10.20 -24.53
C LEU A 415 5.85 10.27 -24.84
N ILE A 416 6.37 9.20 -25.44
CA ILE A 416 7.78 9.07 -25.84
C ILE A 416 7.82 8.68 -27.31
N VAL A 417 8.81 9.20 -28.03
CA VAL A 417 9.22 8.67 -29.34
C VAL A 417 10.65 8.16 -29.19
N ALA A 418 10.88 6.86 -29.38
CA ALA A 418 12.24 6.32 -29.36
C ALA A 418 12.82 6.25 -30.79
N ASP A 419 14.03 6.79 -30.97
CA ASP A 419 14.88 6.51 -32.12
C ASP A 419 15.94 5.45 -31.74
N LYS A 420 16.89 5.11 -32.62
CA LYS A 420 17.97 4.18 -32.34
C LYS A 420 18.73 4.53 -31.06
N ASN A 421 19.13 5.80 -30.90
CA ASN A 421 20.02 6.21 -29.80
C ASN A 421 19.39 7.17 -28.79
N GLN A 422 18.18 7.68 -29.04
CA GLN A 422 17.58 8.74 -28.20
C GLN A 422 16.12 8.44 -27.86
N TYR A 423 15.71 8.92 -26.69
CA TYR A 423 14.30 9.08 -26.32
C TYR A 423 13.92 10.55 -26.47
N PHE A 424 12.84 10.83 -27.17
CA PHE A 424 12.24 12.16 -27.30
C PHE A 424 10.96 12.21 -26.45
N PHE A 425 10.84 13.22 -25.61
CA PHE A 425 9.68 13.45 -24.76
C PHE A 425 8.70 14.36 -25.48
N THR A 426 7.46 13.91 -25.63
CA THR A 426 6.46 14.68 -26.39
C THR A 426 5.81 15.75 -25.52
N PRO A 427 5.25 16.83 -26.12
CA PRO A 427 4.46 17.82 -25.39
C PRO A 427 3.28 17.24 -24.60
N LYS A 428 2.78 16.06 -25.03
CA LYS A 428 1.71 15.30 -24.39
C LYS A 428 2.01 15.02 -22.91
N LEU A 429 3.28 14.89 -22.51
CA LEU A 429 3.67 14.69 -21.12
C LEU A 429 3.38 15.90 -20.21
N ARG A 430 3.28 17.11 -20.77
CA ARG A 430 2.99 18.37 -20.03
C ARG A 430 1.50 18.70 -20.00
N GLU A 431 0.67 18.00 -20.76
CA GLU A 431 -0.78 18.24 -20.82
C GLU A 431 -1.45 17.86 -19.49
N GLU A 432 -2.48 18.63 -19.12
CA GLU A 432 -3.36 18.25 -18.02
C GLU A 432 -4.42 17.28 -18.57
N TYR A 433 -4.49 16.09 -17.99
CA TYR A 433 -5.46 15.08 -18.36
C TYR A 433 -6.64 15.09 -17.40
N ASP A 434 -7.79 14.68 -17.92
CA ASP A 434 -8.92 14.35 -17.06
C ASP A 434 -8.53 13.25 -16.06
N PHE A 435 -9.04 13.40 -14.84
CA PHE A 435 -8.76 12.51 -13.72
C PHE A 435 -9.07 11.04 -14.03
N ASP A 436 -10.08 10.76 -14.85
CA ASP A 436 -10.49 9.40 -15.17
C ASP A 436 -9.63 8.74 -16.25
N ALA A 437 -9.01 9.55 -17.11
CA ALA A 437 -8.24 9.10 -18.26
C ALA A 437 -6.72 9.03 -18.00
N ILE A 438 -6.20 9.81 -17.05
CA ILE A 438 -4.75 9.98 -16.85
C ILE A 438 -3.96 8.67 -16.71
N ARG A 439 -4.52 7.64 -16.07
CA ARG A 439 -3.85 6.34 -15.91
C ARG A 439 -3.64 5.59 -17.23
N MET A 440 -4.48 5.85 -18.22
CA MET A 440 -4.38 5.29 -19.57
C MET A 440 -3.57 6.19 -20.49
N GLU A 441 -3.72 7.50 -20.33
CA GLU A 441 -3.11 8.49 -21.23
C GLU A 441 -1.67 8.86 -20.85
N ASN A 442 -1.37 8.93 -19.54
CA ASN A 442 -0.08 9.35 -19.02
C ASN A 442 0.36 8.54 -17.77
N PRO A 443 0.64 7.24 -17.91
CA PRO A 443 1.18 6.40 -16.83
C PRO A 443 2.51 6.93 -16.25
N ILE A 444 3.30 7.67 -17.04
CA ILE A 444 4.54 8.32 -16.57
C ILE A 444 4.23 9.34 -15.46
N ALA A 445 3.23 10.19 -15.67
CA ALA A 445 2.80 11.15 -14.65
C ALA A 445 2.26 10.45 -13.39
N VAL A 446 1.54 9.34 -13.54
CA VAL A 446 1.02 8.54 -12.41
C VAL A 446 2.15 8.00 -11.55
N TYR A 447 3.16 7.36 -12.15
CA TYR A 447 4.32 6.86 -11.43
C TYR A 447 5.14 7.97 -10.78
N ASN A 448 5.35 9.09 -11.46
CA ASN A 448 6.04 10.23 -10.87
C ASN A 448 5.24 10.86 -9.71
N ASN A 449 3.91 10.89 -9.79
CA ASN A 449 3.08 11.41 -8.71
C ASN A 449 3.13 10.53 -7.45
N GLU A 450 3.26 9.22 -7.62
CA GLU A 450 3.40 8.26 -6.52
C GLU A 450 4.71 8.44 -5.74
N THR A 451 5.81 8.82 -6.42
CA THR A 451 7.11 9.03 -5.78
C THR A 451 7.31 10.42 -5.17
N LYS A 452 6.47 11.41 -5.51
CA LYS A 452 6.61 12.79 -5.01
C LYS A 452 6.77 12.93 -3.49
N PRO A 453 6.09 12.14 -2.63
CA PRO A 453 6.31 12.17 -1.18
C PRO A 453 7.69 11.66 -0.74
N ILE A 454 8.39 10.88 -1.57
CA ILE A 454 9.64 10.20 -1.25
C ILE A 454 10.79 10.97 -1.90
N LYS A 455 11.21 12.05 -1.24
CA LYS A 455 12.26 12.95 -1.75
C LYS A 455 13.56 12.21 -2.12
N ALA A 456 13.90 11.15 -1.39
CA ALA A 456 15.07 10.32 -1.66
C ALA A 456 15.12 9.75 -3.09
N VAL A 457 13.96 9.50 -3.73
CA VAL A 457 13.90 9.04 -5.12
C VAL A 457 14.35 10.15 -6.07
N LEU A 458 13.82 11.36 -5.91
CA LEU A 458 14.23 12.51 -6.72
C LEU A 458 15.71 12.81 -6.52
N ASP A 459 16.16 12.88 -5.26
CA ASP A 459 17.55 13.17 -4.93
C ASP A 459 18.51 12.12 -5.52
N ALA A 460 18.14 10.84 -5.51
CA ALA A 460 18.94 9.77 -6.11
C ALA A 460 18.97 9.86 -7.63
N VAL A 461 17.83 10.14 -8.28
CA VAL A 461 17.75 10.25 -9.75
C VAL A 461 18.54 11.45 -10.26
N THR A 462 18.46 12.61 -9.60
CA THR A 462 19.22 13.80 -10.01
C THR A 462 20.71 13.62 -9.79
N THR A 463 21.12 13.10 -8.63
CA THR A 463 22.52 12.77 -8.35
C THR A 463 23.06 11.75 -9.35
N ALA A 464 22.26 10.73 -9.68
CA ALA A 464 22.62 9.73 -10.68
C ALA A 464 22.78 10.32 -12.09
N ALA A 465 21.97 11.31 -12.46
CA ALA A 465 22.07 11.96 -13.78
C ALA A 465 23.40 12.75 -13.90
N ASP A 466 23.80 13.45 -12.83
CA ASP A 466 25.07 14.15 -12.75
C ASP A 466 26.27 13.19 -12.77
N MET A 467 26.15 12.07 -12.05
CA MET A 467 27.18 11.01 -12.03
C MET A 467 27.29 10.32 -13.38
N ALA A 468 26.18 10.01 -14.06
CA ALA A 468 26.18 9.33 -15.35
C ALA A 468 26.92 10.13 -16.43
N ALA A 469 26.87 11.46 -16.36
CA ALA A 469 27.61 12.33 -17.29
C ALA A 469 29.14 12.27 -17.10
N ASN A 470 29.61 11.87 -15.91
CA ASN A 470 31.02 11.90 -15.52
C ASN A 470 31.54 10.53 -15.03
N ALA A 471 30.80 9.44 -15.31
CA ALA A 471 31.06 8.15 -14.68
C ALA A 471 32.38 7.54 -15.20
N GLU A 472 33.33 7.33 -14.28
CA GLU A 472 34.61 6.70 -14.60
C GLU A 472 34.46 5.17 -14.70
N PRO A 473 35.19 4.49 -15.60
CA PRO A 473 35.16 3.02 -15.72
C PRO A 473 35.43 2.27 -14.41
N ALA A 474 36.24 2.84 -13.51
CA ALA A 474 36.54 2.25 -12.21
C ALA A 474 35.30 2.15 -11.31
N ALA A 475 34.42 3.16 -11.32
CA ALA A 475 33.19 3.14 -10.54
C ALA A 475 32.23 2.04 -11.00
N PHE A 476 32.17 1.78 -12.32
CA PHE A 476 31.39 0.66 -12.85
C PHE A 476 31.97 -0.70 -12.43
N ALA A 477 33.29 -0.85 -12.41
CA ALA A 477 33.91 -2.08 -11.92
C ALA A 477 33.54 -2.37 -10.46
N ASP A 478 33.56 -1.35 -9.60
CA ASP A 478 33.13 -1.48 -8.20
C ASP A 478 31.65 -1.85 -8.09
N TRP A 479 30.77 -1.24 -8.89
CA TRP A 479 29.33 -1.57 -8.88
C TRP A 479 29.03 -2.95 -9.44
N TYR A 480 29.74 -3.42 -10.47
CA TYR A 480 29.60 -4.77 -10.96
C TYR A 480 30.05 -5.81 -9.93
N PHE A 481 31.13 -5.54 -9.19
CA PHE A 481 31.56 -6.42 -8.12
C PHE A 481 30.56 -6.43 -6.94
N ASP A 482 30.00 -5.26 -6.60
CA ASP A 482 28.90 -5.16 -5.62
C ASP A 482 27.66 -5.93 -6.09
N ASP A 483 27.31 -5.87 -7.38
CA ASP A 483 26.22 -6.66 -7.96
C ASP A 483 26.47 -8.17 -7.82
N GLU A 484 27.67 -8.69 -8.07
CA GLU A 484 27.98 -10.12 -7.84
C GLU A 484 27.81 -10.50 -6.36
N THR A 485 28.22 -9.61 -5.45
CA THR A 485 28.05 -9.81 -4.01
C THR A 485 26.57 -9.81 -3.58
N LEU A 486 25.78 -8.88 -4.13
CA LEU A 486 24.34 -8.79 -3.89
C LEU A 486 23.58 -9.98 -4.48
N SER A 487 23.97 -10.45 -5.66
CA SER A 487 23.39 -11.64 -6.31
C SER A 487 23.56 -12.87 -5.43
N LEU A 488 24.77 -13.10 -4.92
CA LEU A 488 25.04 -14.17 -3.96
C LEU A 488 24.22 -14.03 -2.68
N ALA A 489 24.14 -12.82 -2.12
CA ALA A 489 23.37 -12.60 -0.89
C ALA A 489 21.87 -12.88 -1.09
N TYR A 490 21.33 -12.48 -2.25
CA TYR A 490 19.95 -12.73 -2.64
C TYR A 490 19.67 -14.22 -2.82
N ASP A 491 20.51 -14.94 -3.56
CA ASP A 491 20.39 -16.39 -3.76
C ASP A 491 20.47 -17.14 -2.44
N ARG A 492 21.41 -16.78 -1.56
CA ARG A 492 21.51 -17.40 -0.23
C ARG A 492 20.23 -17.18 0.58
N ALA A 493 19.67 -15.98 0.56
CA ALA A 493 18.40 -15.71 1.25
C ALA A 493 17.25 -16.55 0.69
N LEU A 494 17.20 -16.74 -0.63
CA LEU A 494 16.18 -17.55 -1.29
C LEU A 494 16.30 -19.04 -0.94
N TYR A 495 17.51 -19.59 -0.99
CA TYR A 495 17.75 -21.03 -0.75
C TYR A 495 17.83 -21.40 0.74
N LEU A 496 17.71 -20.44 1.66
CA LEU A 496 17.59 -20.71 3.11
C LEU A 496 16.17 -21.10 3.55
N ASP A 497 15.18 -21.04 2.66
CA ASP A 497 13.81 -21.47 2.98
C ASP A 497 13.74 -22.99 3.21
N ALA A 498 12.86 -23.42 4.13
CA ALA A 498 12.69 -24.82 4.53
C ALA A 498 12.33 -25.75 3.35
N VAL A 499 11.76 -25.18 2.28
CA VAL A 499 11.48 -25.89 1.02
C VAL A 499 12.77 -26.45 0.38
N HIS A 500 13.92 -25.83 0.65
CA HIS A 500 15.21 -26.18 0.08
C HIS A 500 16.10 -27.02 1.01
N ASP A 501 15.64 -27.36 2.22
CA ASP A 501 16.44 -28.12 3.21
C ASP A 501 17.02 -29.43 2.67
N GLU A 502 16.23 -30.20 1.92
CA GLU A 502 16.68 -31.46 1.31
C GLU A 502 17.78 -31.25 0.26
N LEU A 503 17.76 -30.12 -0.44
CA LEU A 503 18.78 -29.75 -1.41
C LEU A 503 20.06 -29.29 -0.70
N ASN A 504 19.91 -28.43 0.32
CA ASN A 504 21.03 -27.89 1.09
C ASN A 504 21.83 -28.99 1.81
N LYS A 505 21.18 -30.06 2.29
CA LYS A 505 21.87 -31.23 2.88
C LYS A 505 22.82 -31.96 1.91
N ARG A 506 22.64 -31.77 0.59
CA ARG A 506 23.45 -32.42 -0.46
C ARG A 506 24.56 -31.50 -0.99
N GLU A 507 24.67 -30.27 -0.49
CA GLU A 507 25.71 -29.34 -0.87
C GLU A 507 27.10 -29.90 -0.48
N THR A 508 28.04 -29.84 -1.41
CA THR A 508 29.42 -30.37 -1.23
C THR A 508 30.48 -29.27 -1.23
N ALA A 509 30.13 -28.07 -1.70
CA ALA A 509 30.98 -26.88 -1.60
C ALA A 509 30.77 -26.24 -0.23
N HIS A 510 31.77 -26.32 0.64
CA HIS A 510 31.67 -25.81 2.02
C HIS A 510 32.53 -24.56 2.29
N LEU A 511 33.38 -24.21 1.34
CA LEU A 511 34.23 -23.04 1.43
C LEU A 511 33.47 -21.77 1.01
N ASP A 512 34.03 -20.62 1.38
CA ASP A 512 33.35 -19.33 1.25
C ASP A 512 32.93 -19.07 -0.21
N PRO A 513 31.62 -18.94 -0.51
CA PRO A 513 31.13 -18.69 -1.86
C PRO A 513 31.31 -17.24 -2.31
N GLN A 514 31.79 -16.33 -1.45
CA GLN A 514 31.94 -14.91 -1.80
C GLN A 514 32.92 -14.72 -2.96
N PRO A 515 32.55 -13.92 -3.99
CA PRO A 515 33.50 -13.52 -5.02
C PRO A 515 34.62 -12.70 -4.38
N PHE A 516 35.82 -12.79 -4.93
CA PHE A 516 36.97 -12.02 -4.47
C PHE A 516 37.54 -11.18 -5.60
N PHE A 517 38.04 -9.99 -5.26
CA PHE A 517 38.71 -9.08 -6.17
C PHE A 517 40.09 -8.74 -5.60
N LEU A 518 41.15 -9.00 -6.37
CA LEU A 518 42.53 -8.70 -6.00
C LEU A 518 43.04 -7.56 -6.85
N ALA A 519 43.26 -6.41 -6.23
CA ALA A 519 43.86 -5.25 -6.87
C ALA A 519 45.38 -5.24 -6.60
N PRO A 520 46.24 -5.37 -7.63
CA PRO A 520 47.67 -5.25 -7.43
C PRO A 520 48.05 -3.81 -7.06
N GLN A 521 49.03 -3.63 -6.18
CA GLN A 521 49.55 -2.30 -5.83
C GLN A 521 50.13 -1.57 -7.06
N ASN A 522 50.72 -2.33 -7.99
CA ASN A 522 51.30 -1.81 -9.23
C ASN A 522 50.66 -2.54 -10.43
N PRO A 523 49.56 -2.00 -10.99
CA PRO A 523 48.89 -2.64 -12.12
C PRO A 523 49.74 -2.55 -13.40
N ASN A 524 49.84 -3.67 -14.13
CA ASN A 524 50.53 -3.75 -15.43
C ASN A 524 49.56 -3.68 -16.63
N GLY A 525 48.27 -3.45 -16.38
CA GLY A 525 47.21 -3.41 -17.40
C GLY A 525 46.60 -4.77 -17.76
N THR A 526 47.04 -5.88 -17.15
CA THR A 526 46.46 -7.22 -17.37
C THR A 526 45.42 -7.54 -16.31
N GLY A 527 44.20 -7.91 -16.74
CA GLY A 527 43.16 -8.45 -15.88
C GLY A 527 43.07 -9.97 -16.01
N ILE A 528 42.83 -10.67 -14.89
CA ILE A 528 42.68 -12.12 -14.85
C ILE A 528 41.30 -12.44 -14.29
N LEU A 529 40.51 -13.23 -15.03
CA LEU A 529 39.24 -13.77 -14.56
C LEU A 529 39.44 -15.26 -14.23
N LEU A 530 39.25 -15.60 -12.96
CA LEU A 530 39.27 -16.99 -12.48
C LEU A 530 37.83 -17.50 -12.38
N VAL A 531 37.53 -18.59 -13.07
CA VAL A 531 36.22 -19.25 -13.06
C VAL A 531 36.38 -20.64 -12.47
N HIS A 532 35.61 -20.93 -11.41
CA HIS A 532 35.59 -22.26 -10.79
C HIS A 532 34.53 -23.16 -11.44
N GLY A 533 34.61 -24.47 -11.19
CA GLY A 533 33.57 -25.41 -11.61
C GLY A 533 32.30 -25.29 -10.75
N LEU A 534 31.18 -25.84 -11.24
CA LEU A 534 29.86 -25.77 -10.59
C LEU A 534 29.85 -26.29 -9.12
N LEU A 535 30.71 -27.26 -8.80
CA LEU A 535 30.79 -27.89 -7.48
C LEU A 535 31.90 -27.32 -6.58
N ALA A 536 32.55 -26.23 -7.02
CA ALA A 536 33.61 -25.55 -6.29
C ALA A 536 33.15 -24.15 -5.87
N SER A 537 33.90 -23.53 -4.97
CA SER A 537 33.70 -22.14 -4.52
C SER A 537 34.83 -21.21 -5.00
N PRO A 538 34.62 -19.88 -5.08
CA PRO A 538 35.69 -18.94 -5.38
C PRO A 538 36.88 -19.05 -4.41
N ALA A 539 36.63 -19.33 -3.12
CA ALA A 539 37.69 -19.46 -2.11
C ALA A 539 38.73 -20.54 -2.45
N GLU A 540 38.37 -21.60 -3.17
CA GLU A 540 39.29 -22.67 -3.59
C GLU A 540 40.35 -22.18 -4.59
N LEU A 541 40.02 -21.16 -5.38
CA LEU A 541 40.93 -20.56 -6.36
C LEU A 541 41.73 -19.38 -5.80
N ARG A 542 41.45 -18.93 -4.58
CA ARG A 542 42.03 -17.71 -4.01
C ARG A 542 43.56 -17.75 -3.95
N ALA A 543 44.14 -18.86 -3.48
CA ALA A 543 45.59 -19.00 -3.40
C ALA A 543 46.27 -18.95 -4.77
N TYR A 544 45.59 -19.44 -5.82
CA TYR A 544 46.08 -19.32 -7.18
C TYR A 544 45.95 -17.87 -7.69
N GLY A 545 44.85 -17.18 -7.37
CA GLY A 545 44.68 -15.76 -7.67
C GLY A 545 45.71 -14.85 -7.00
N GLU A 546 46.13 -15.14 -5.76
CA GLU A 546 47.18 -14.41 -5.05
C GLU A 546 48.59 -14.68 -5.61
N HIS A 547 48.77 -15.80 -6.33
CA HIS A 547 50.04 -16.16 -6.97
C HIS A 547 50.25 -15.47 -8.33
N LEU A 548 49.16 -15.24 -9.07
CA LEU A 548 49.15 -14.57 -10.37
C LEU A 548 49.36 -13.06 -10.23
#